data_AF-A0A6B0XNN7-F1
#
_entry.id   AF-A0A6B0XNN7-F1
#
_cell.length_a   1.000
_cell.length_b   1.000
_cell.length_c   1.000
_cell.angle_alpha   90.00
_cell.angle_beta   90.00
_cell.angle_gamma   90.00
#
_symmetry.space_group_name_H-M   'P 1'
#
loop_
_entity.id
_entity.type
_entity.pdbx_description
1 polymer ?
#
loop_
_entity_poly.entity_id
_entity_poly.type
_entity_poly.pdbx_seq_one_letter_code
_entity_poly.pdbx_strand_id
1 'polypeptide(L)'
;MFSACAGGEEAGPPFREVAGTRLLMASVMEPAADHLWASVGWIISAEGEEKIQPRTDEEWILVRNAAVTVAESGNLMMMDRRKMDDEDWIAWCRDLIDAGDAAMQAADARDVQGVFDTGEQVYFACAGCHAQYWANDPNQFRQ
;
A
#
# COMPACT_ATOMS: atom_id res chain seq x y z
N MET A 1 -38.24 31.64 21.73
CA MET A 1 -38.19 31.03 20.39
C MET A 1 -36.77 30.52 20.19
N PHE A 2 -36.55 29.23 20.44
CA PHE A 2 -35.24 28.60 20.27
C PHE A 2 -35.05 28.24 18.80
N SER A 3 -34.07 28.87 18.15
CA SER A 3 -33.66 28.56 16.78
C SER A 3 -32.76 27.32 16.83
N ALA A 4 -33.22 26.22 16.23
CA ALA A 4 -32.42 25.02 16.06
C ALA A 4 -31.67 25.11 14.71
N CYS A 5 -30.35 25.20 14.74
CA CYS A 5 -29.52 24.91 13.58
C CYS A 5 -29.36 23.38 13.50
N ALA A 6 -30.16 22.73 12.66
CA ALA A 6 -29.87 21.36 12.26
C ALA A 6 -28.70 21.41 11.27
N GLY A 7 -27.50 21.08 11.74
CA GLY A 7 -26.40 20.69 10.86
C GLY A 7 -26.80 19.38 10.21
N GLY A 8 -27.13 19.41 8.92
CA GLY A 8 -27.26 18.20 8.14
C GLY A 8 -25.89 17.54 8.05
N GLU A 9 -25.80 16.29 8.47
CA GLU A 9 -24.63 15.46 8.23
C GLU A 9 -24.42 15.39 6.71
N GLU A 10 -23.35 15.99 6.20
CA GLU A 10 -23.00 15.84 4.79
C GLU A 10 -22.72 14.36 4.56
N ALA A 11 -23.59 13.71 3.78
CA ALA A 11 -23.29 12.40 3.24
C ALA A 11 -21.95 12.51 2.50
N GLY A 12 -20.99 11.66 2.85
CA GLY A 12 -19.66 11.65 2.24
C GLY A 12 -19.72 11.53 0.71
N PRO A 13 -18.59 11.73 0.02
CA PRO A 13 -18.54 11.71 -1.44
C PRO A 13 -19.18 10.42 -1.99
N PRO A 14 -19.94 10.48 -3.11
CA PRO A 14 -20.61 9.31 -3.65
C PRO A 14 -19.61 8.37 -4.31
N PHE A 15 -19.03 7.45 -3.54
CA PHE A 15 -18.14 6.39 -4.04
C PHE A 15 -18.83 5.03 -4.10
N ARG A 16 -18.31 4.14 -4.95
CA ARG A 16 -18.74 2.75 -5.06
C ARG A 16 -17.53 1.82 -5.03
N GLU A 17 -17.40 1.04 -3.96
CA GLU A 17 -16.36 0.01 -3.86
C GLU A 17 -16.73 -1.19 -4.74
N VAL A 18 -16.04 -1.34 -5.88
CA VAL A 18 -16.26 -2.47 -6.81
C VAL A 18 -15.67 -3.75 -6.25
N ALA A 19 -14.43 -3.69 -5.78
CA ALA A 19 -13.71 -4.80 -5.14
C ALA A 19 -13.86 -4.73 -3.62
N GLY A 20 -14.02 -5.89 -2.97
CA GLY A 20 -13.78 -6.04 -1.54
C GLY A 20 -12.27 -6.07 -1.22
N THR A 21 -11.92 -6.10 0.07
CA THR A 21 -10.53 -5.99 0.54
C THR A 21 -9.58 -7.00 -0.09
N ARG A 22 -9.96 -8.29 -0.13
CA ARG A 22 -9.16 -9.35 -0.77
C ARG A 22 -8.82 -9.06 -2.23
N LEU A 23 -9.83 -8.71 -3.03
CA LEU A 23 -9.64 -8.47 -4.46
C LEU A 23 -8.87 -7.16 -4.70
N LEU A 24 -9.08 -6.14 -3.87
CA LEU A 24 -8.27 -4.92 -3.89
C LEU A 24 -6.78 -5.24 -3.64
N MET A 25 -6.49 -6.00 -2.58
CA MET A 25 -5.12 -6.38 -2.24
C MET A 25 -4.48 -7.19 -3.37
N ALA A 26 -5.13 -8.26 -3.83
CA ALA A 26 -4.56 -9.15 -4.85
C ALA A 26 -4.43 -8.52 -6.24
N SER A 27 -5.33 -7.61 -6.63
CA SER A 27 -5.37 -7.09 -8.01
C SER A 27 -4.82 -5.68 -8.18
N VAL A 28 -4.62 -4.93 -7.09
CA VAL A 28 -4.14 -3.54 -7.15
C VAL A 28 -2.88 -3.38 -6.31
N MET A 29 -2.95 -3.77 -5.03
CA MET A 29 -1.87 -3.52 -4.09
C MET A 29 -0.67 -4.45 -4.30
N GLU A 30 -0.90 -5.75 -4.43
CA GLU A 30 0.15 -6.78 -4.56
C GLU A 30 0.99 -6.59 -5.83
N PRO A 31 0.43 -6.40 -7.05
CA PRO A 31 1.24 -6.14 -8.24
C PRO A 31 2.08 -4.86 -8.13
N ALA A 32 1.59 -3.85 -7.39
CA ALA A 32 2.33 -2.63 -7.15
C ALA A 32 3.48 -2.85 -6.16
N ALA A 33 3.25 -3.57 -5.07
CA ALA A 33 4.29 -3.93 -4.12
C ALA A 33 5.38 -4.81 -4.78
N ASP A 34 4.99 -5.80 -5.59
CA ASP A 34 5.90 -6.63 -6.37
C ASP A 34 6.78 -5.79 -7.30
N HIS A 35 6.18 -4.80 -7.98
CA HIS A 35 6.95 -3.89 -8.83
C HIS A 35 7.95 -3.06 -8.01
N LEU A 36 7.54 -2.54 -6.86
CA LEU A 36 8.40 -1.78 -5.97
C LEU A 36 9.60 -2.62 -5.50
N TRP A 37 9.36 -3.84 -5.01
CA TRP A 37 10.43 -4.75 -4.56
C TRP A 37 11.34 -5.23 -5.69
N ALA A 38 10.78 -5.47 -6.88
CA ALA A 38 11.58 -5.88 -8.04
C ALA A 38 12.42 -4.74 -8.65
N SER A 39 12.16 -3.49 -8.26
CA SER A 39 12.83 -2.32 -8.85
C SER A 39 14.25 -2.11 -8.34
N VAL A 40 14.58 -2.63 -7.15
CA VAL A 40 15.89 -2.46 -6.52
C VAL A 40 16.36 -3.74 -5.85
N GLY A 41 17.64 -4.07 -5.97
CA GLY A 41 18.16 -5.30 -5.38
C GLY A 41 19.53 -5.70 -5.89
N TRP A 42 20.00 -6.84 -5.40
CA TRP A 42 21.30 -7.39 -5.75
C TRP A 42 21.17 -8.88 -6.02
N ILE A 43 21.75 -9.34 -7.13
CA ILE A 43 21.94 -10.76 -7.41
C ILE A 43 23.39 -11.07 -7.10
N ILE A 44 23.62 -11.95 -6.12
CA ILE A 44 24.95 -12.41 -5.72
C ILE A 44 25.13 -13.82 -6.31
N SER A 45 26.10 -13.99 -7.21
CA SER A 45 26.41 -15.29 -7.82
C SER A 45 27.92 -15.57 -7.81
N ALA A 46 28.32 -16.74 -8.31
CA ALA A 46 29.74 -17.10 -8.44
C ALA A 46 30.48 -16.19 -9.44
N GLU A 47 29.76 -15.55 -10.36
CA GLU A 47 30.25 -14.65 -11.39
C GLU A 47 30.40 -13.21 -10.92
N GLY A 48 29.83 -12.85 -9.76
CA GLY A 48 29.91 -11.52 -9.16
C GLY A 48 28.58 -11.01 -8.62
N GLU A 49 28.50 -9.70 -8.41
CA GLU A 49 27.30 -9.01 -7.94
C GLU A 49 26.67 -8.19 -9.07
N GLU A 50 25.39 -8.42 -9.35
CA GLU A 50 24.60 -7.61 -10.28
C GLU A 50 23.61 -6.74 -9.50
N LYS A 51 23.64 -5.42 -9.76
CA LYS A 51 22.70 -4.47 -9.17
C LYS A 51 21.46 -4.29 -10.04
N ILE A 52 20.30 -4.50 -9.44
CA ILE A 52 18.98 -4.15 -10.00
C ILE A 52 18.66 -2.75 -9.50
N GLN A 53 18.43 -1.81 -10.43
CA GLN A 53 18.01 -0.45 -10.14
C GLN A 53 17.45 0.24 -11.39
N PRO A 54 16.54 1.22 -11.27
CA PRO A 54 16.07 2.02 -12.39
C PRO A 54 17.21 2.87 -12.99
N ARG A 55 17.27 2.96 -14.32
CA ARG A 55 18.31 3.68 -15.07
C ARG A 55 17.74 4.79 -15.95
N THR A 56 16.48 4.68 -16.33
CA THR A 56 15.77 5.63 -17.19
C THR A 56 14.68 6.36 -16.43
N ASP A 57 14.28 7.52 -16.96
CA ASP A 57 13.17 8.31 -16.41
C ASP A 57 11.88 7.51 -16.36
N GLU A 58 11.62 6.70 -17.40
CA GLU A 58 10.44 5.83 -17.48
C GLU A 58 10.46 4.78 -16.35
N GLU A 59 11.59 4.13 -16.11
CA GLU A 59 11.69 3.14 -15.03
C GLU A 59 11.46 3.80 -13.65
N TRP A 60 12.01 5.00 -13.41
CA TRP A 60 11.73 5.74 -12.17
C TRP A 60 10.25 6.13 -12.02
N ILE A 61 9.59 6.51 -13.12
CA ILE A 61 8.14 6.79 -13.12
C ILE A 61 7.35 5.52 -12.75
N LEU A 62 7.75 4.34 -13.22
CA LEU A 62 7.09 3.09 -12.88
C LEU A 62 7.23 2.76 -11.38
N VAL A 63 8.41 2.96 -10.79
CA VAL A 63 8.61 2.83 -9.33
C VAL A 63 7.68 3.79 -8.57
N ARG A 64 7.65 5.06 -8.97
CA ARG A 64 6.80 6.08 -8.36
C ARG A 64 5.31 5.71 -8.45
N ASN A 65 4.85 5.24 -9.61
CA ASN A 65 3.45 4.85 -9.81
C ASN A 65 3.06 3.64 -8.94
N ALA A 66 3.97 2.68 -8.80
CA ALA A 66 3.78 1.55 -7.89
C ALA A 66 3.69 2.02 -6.44
N ALA A 67 4.59 2.90 -6.00
CA ALA A 67 4.58 3.45 -4.64
C ALA A 67 3.28 4.22 -4.32
N VAL A 68 2.80 5.06 -5.25
CA VAL A 68 1.49 5.73 -5.12
C VAL A 68 0.35 4.73 -4.99
N THR A 69 0.39 3.66 -5.79
CA THR A 69 -0.65 2.63 -5.76
C THR A 69 -0.66 1.88 -4.43
N VAL A 70 0.52 1.60 -3.85
CA VAL A 70 0.63 1.03 -2.50
C VAL A 70 0.06 1.98 -1.45
N ALA A 71 0.48 3.26 -1.47
CA ALA A 71 0.00 4.25 -0.51
C ALA A 71 -1.53 4.40 -0.56
N GLU A 72 -2.08 4.63 -1.75
CA GLU A 72 -3.53 4.83 -1.92
C GLU A 72 -4.34 3.56 -1.63
N SER A 73 -3.74 2.37 -1.75
CA SER A 73 -4.40 1.13 -1.33
C SER A 73 -4.71 1.12 0.16
N GLY A 74 -3.87 1.74 1.01
CA GLY A 74 -4.16 1.91 2.43
C GLY A 74 -5.42 2.75 2.68
N ASN A 75 -5.58 3.88 1.97
CA ASN A 75 -6.81 4.69 2.02
C ASN A 75 -8.04 3.87 1.57
N LEU A 76 -7.88 3.12 0.47
CA LEU A 76 -8.95 2.29 -0.07
C LEU A 76 -9.39 1.17 0.87
N MET A 77 -8.51 0.67 1.75
CA MET A 77 -8.84 -0.33 2.77
C MET A 77 -9.55 0.25 4.01
N MET A 78 -9.56 1.57 4.18
CA MET A 78 -10.29 2.26 5.26
C MET A 78 -11.74 2.62 4.89
N MET A 79 -12.15 2.39 3.64
CA MET A 79 -13.52 2.67 3.20
C MET A 79 -14.55 1.73 3.87
N ASP A 80 -15.79 2.20 4.01
CA ASP A 80 -16.79 1.57 4.90
C ASP A 80 -17.07 0.08 4.65
N ARG A 81 -17.05 -0.42 3.41
CA ARG A 81 -17.31 -1.85 3.14
C ARG A 81 -16.06 -2.72 3.26
N ARG A 82 -14.88 -2.11 3.42
CA ARG A 82 -13.57 -2.78 3.43
C ARG A 82 -12.90 -2.74 4.80
N LYS A 83 -13.17 -1.69 5.57
CA LYS A 83 -12.61 -1.52 6.91
C LYS A 83 -13.10 -2.60 7.86
N MET A 84 -12.23 -3.00 8.75
CA MET A 84 -12.62 -3.74 9.95
C MET A 84 -13.03 -2.74 11.03
N ASP A 85 -13.95 -3.13 11.92
CA ASP A 85 -14.35 -2.32 13.08
C ASP A 85 -13.31 -2.49 14.20
N ASP A 86 -12.07 -2.07 13.91
CA ASP A 86 -10.90 -2.23 14.76
C ASP A 86 -9.92 -1.07 14.51
N GLU A 87 -9.44 -0.44 15.58
CA GLU A 87 -8.50 0.68 15.49
C GLU A 87 -7.13 0.22 14.96
N ASP A 88 -6.72 -1.00 15.26
CA ASP A 88 -5.45 -1.57 14.79
C ASP A 88 -5.46 -1.74 13.26
N TRP A 89 -6.61 -2.06 12.65
CA TRP A 89 -6.77 -2.10 11.19
C TRP A 89 -6.45 -0.75 10.55
N ILE A 90 -6.97 0.33 11.14
CA ILE A 90 -6.73 1.70 10.66
C ILE A 90 -5.26 2.08 10.85
N ALA A 91 -4.64 1.68 11.97
CA ALA A 91 -3.21 1.90 12.21
C ALA A 91 -2.34 1.22 11.14
N TRP A 92 -2.56 -0.06 10.85
CA TRP A 92 -1.82 -0.76 9.80
C TRP A 92 -2.03 -0.16 8.41
N CYS A 93 -3.25 0.28 8.09
CA CYS A 93 -3.51 0.96 6.82
C CYS A 93 -2.77 2.30 6.72
N ARG A 94 -2.58 3.03 7.83
CA ARG A 94 -1.77 4.25 7.89
C ARG A 94 -0.28 3.96 7.73
N ASP A 95 0.22 2.92 8.39
CA ASP A 95 1.62 2.50 8.24
C ASP A 95 1.93 2.15 6.77
N LEU A 96 0.99 1.51 6.07
CA LEU A 96 1.13 1.23 4.64
C LEU A 96 1.11 2.51 3.78
N ILE A 97 0.24 3.48 4.11
CA ILE A 97 0.21 4.80 3.45
C ILE A 97 1.57 5.48 3.61
N ASP A 98 2.09 5.54 4.83
CA ASP A 98 3.35 6.22 5.15
C ASP A 98 4.53 5.54 4.46
N ALA A 99 4.57 4.20 4.43
CA ALA A 99 5.61 3.46 3.72
C ALA A 99 5.55 3.69 2.20
N GLY A 100 4.36 3.71 1.61
CA GLY A 100 4.16 4.01 0.19
C GLY A 100 4.51 5.46 -0.17
N ASP A 101 4.19 6.43 0.68
CA ASP A 101 4.58 7.83 0.51
C ASP A 101 6.10 7.99 0.58
N ALA A 102 6.76 7.35 1.56
CA ALA A 102 8.22 7.34 1.64
C ALA A 102 8.86 6.73 0.39
N ALA A 103 8.31 5.63 -0.13
CA ALA A 103 8.76 5.00 -1.38
C ALA A 103 8.57 5.92 -2.59
N MET A 104 7.45 6.66 -2.66
CA MET A 104 7.19 7.64 -3.71
C MET A 104 8.23 8.78 -3.66
N GLN A 105 8.50 9.31 -2.47
CA GLN A 105 9.50 10.36 -2.27
C GLN A 105 10.91 9.89 -2.65
N ALA A 106 11.27 8.66 -2.29
CA ALA A 106 12.55 8.06 -2.69
C ALA A 106 12.65 7.89 -4.22
N ALA A 107 11.57 7.47 -4.88
CA ALA A 107 11.51 7.36 -6.33
C ALA A 107 11.63 8.72 -7.02
N ASP A 108 10.92 9.75 -6.54
CA ASP A 108 11.02 11.13 -7.03
C ASP A 108 12.44 11.70 -6.88
N ALA A 109 13.13 11.35 -5.79
CA ALA A 109 14.52 11.72 -5.53
C ALA A 109 15.56 10.86 -6.27
N ARG A 110 15.13 9.79 -6.96
CA ARG A 110 16.00 8.75 -7.55
C ARG A 110 16.96 8.12 -6.54
N ASP A 111 16.51 7.95 -5.32
CA ASP A 111 17.27 7.35 -4.23
C ASP A 111 17.09 5.82 -4.24
N VAL A 112 18.04 5.11 -4.85
CA VAL A 112 18.02 3.64 -4.93
C VAL A 112 18.01 3.00 -3.55
N GLN A 113 18.78 3.55 -2.60
CA GLN A 113 18.84 3.00 -1.25
C GLN A 113 17.54 3.30 -0.49
N GLY A 114 17.01 4.51 -0.63
CA GLY A 114 15.71 4.87 -0.08
C GLY A 114 14.58 3.95 -0.57
N VAL A 115 14.53 3.64 -1.88
CA VAL A 115 13.55 2.67 -2.41
C VAL A 115 13.76 1.29 -1.79
N PHE A 116 15.02 0.83 -1.65
CA PHE A 116 15.32 -0.47 -1.06
C PHE A 116 14.88 -0.55 0.41
N ASP A 117 15.19 0.47 1.20
CA ASP A 117 14.85 0.54 2.63
C ASP A 117 13.33 0.64 2.85
N THR A 118 12.61 1.36 1.99
CA THR A 118 11.14 1.43 2.05
C THR A 118 10.47 0.09 1.72
N GLY A 119 11.14 -0.79 0.95
CA GLY A 119 10.66 -2.14 0.69
C GLY A 119 10.46 -2.96 1.97
N GLU A 120 11.34 -2.80 2.96
CA GLU A 120 11.20 -3.43 4.28
C GLU A 120 10.02 -2.85 5.08
N GLN A 121 9.80 -1.53 5.01
CA GLN A 121 8.68 -0.87 5.70
C GLN A 121 7.33 -1.35 5.16
N VAL A 122 7.19 -1.42 3.83
CA VAL A 122 6.00 -1.99 3.17
C VAL A 122 5.81 -3.45 3.61
N TYR A 123 6.88 -4.24 3.65
CA TYR A 123 6.80 -5.63 4.12
C TYR A 123 6.29 -5.72 5.56
N PHE A 124 6.78 -4.89 6.48
CA PHE A 124 6.34 -4.92 7.87
C PHE A 124 4.87 -4.52 8.03
N ALA A 125 4.39 -3.49 7.33
CA ALA A 125 2.97 -3.11 7.33
C ALA A 125 2.09 -4.27 6.83
N CYS A 126 2.49 -4.92 5.73
CA CYS A 126 1.78 -6.07 5.18
C CYS A 126 1.79 -7.27 6.16
N ALA A 127 2.96 -7.65 6.67
CA ALA A 127 3.12 -8.81 7.53
C ALA A 127 2.42 -8.63 8.89
N GLY A 128 2.50 -7.43 9.48
CA GLY A 128 1.83 -7.10 10.73
C GLY A 128 0.31 -7.20 10.62
N CYS A 129 -0.27 -6.55 9.60
CA CYS A 129 -1.69 -6.61 9.33
C CYS A 129 -2.16 -8.06 9.04
N HIS A 130 -1.42 -8.80 8.20
CA HIS A 130 -1.77 -10.19 7.88
C HIS A 130 -1.66 -11.13 9.07
N ALA A 131 -0.69 -10.94 9.97
CA ALA A 131 -0.58 -11.75 11.18
C ALA A 131 -1.83 -11.59 12.08
N GLN A 132 -2.41 -10.39 12.13
CA GLN A 132 -3.58 -10.08 12.95
C GLN A 132 -4.90 -10.49 12.28
N TYR A 133 -5.07 -10.20 10.99
CA TYR A 133 -6.36 -10.31 10.31
C TYR A 133 -6.45 -11.41 9.24
N TRP A 134 -5.33 -11.90 8.71
CA TRP A 134 -5.32 -12.94 7.68
C TRP A 134 -5.07 -14.35 8.23
N ALA A 135 -4.10 -14.50 9.14
CA ALA A 135 -3.66 -15.81 9.63
C ALA A 135 -4.77 -16.65 10.26
N ASN A 136 -5.80 -15.99 10.80
CA ASN A 136 -6.95 -16.64 11.43
C ASN A 136 -8.26 -16.49 10.63
N ASP A 137 -8.22 -16.00 9.39
CA ASP A 137 -9.43 -15.85 8.58
C ASP A 137 -9.95 -17.22 8.12
N PRO A 138 -11.15 -17.67 8.56
CA PRO A 138 -11.73 -18.94 8.13
C PRO A 138 -12.05 -19.01 6.63
N ASN A 139 -12.01 -17.87 5.92
CA ASN A 139 -12.24 -17.75 4.49
C ASN A 139 -10.97 -17.47 3.67
N GLN A 140 -9.78 -17.65 4.24
CA GLN A 140 -8.49 -17.36 3.58
C GLN A 140 -8.29 -18.02 2.20
N PHE A 141 -8.98 -19.13 1.91
CA PHE A 141 -8.87 -19.85 0.63
C PHE A 141 -10.12 -19.75 -0.25
N ARG A 142 -11.12 -18.95 0.14
CA ARG A 142 -12.34 -18.77 -0.65
C ARG A 142 -12.15 -17.52 -1.52
N GLN A 143 -11.97 -17.76 -2.82
CA GLN A 143 -11.99 -16.70 -3.85
C GLN A 143 -13.41 -16.22 -4.11
#